data_AF-H2FT89-F1
#
_entry.id   AF-H2FT89-F1
#
_cell.length_a   1.000
_cell.length_b   1.000
_cell.length_c   1.000
_cell.angle_alpha   90.00
_cell.angle_beta   90.00
_cell.angle_gamma   90.00
#
_symmetry.space_group_name_H-M   'P 1'
#
loop_
_entity.id
_entity.type
_entity.pdbx_description
1 polymer ?
#
loop_
_entity_poly.entity_id
_entity_poly.type
_entity_poly.pdbx_seq_one_letter_code
_entity_poly.pdbx_strand_id
1 'polypeptide(L)'
;MIVTASPLTPEFNTLLAPIHDFLHCATPEAWIAEARQPARLAVLLVDHANCEMKAAMSAHSLVRRYCLPRDKRKLLPNLDFYKSLDALPEKGEVLGKQTLLGDNRRVFDELAKNDLLVKMVRLIQEELHHFEQVLEIMAARKVPYDTLSASRYAKGLLAHVRTHEPAAIVDRLIIGAYIEARSCERFAQLAPFLDEELSRFYVSLLRSEARHYRDYLVLARDYAGESIDDRVAFFGEQEAALIQAPDSLFRFHSGVPA
;
A
#
# COMPACT_ATOMS: atom_id res chain seq x y z
N MET A 1 -1.98 23.76 27.14
CA MET A 1 -1.06 22.70 27.59
C MET A 1 -0.55 22.02 26.34
N ILE A 2 0.75 22.10 26.09
CA ILE A 2 1.40 21.45 24.95
C ILE A 2 1.36 19.95 25.25
N VAL A 3 0.50 19.20 24.55
CA VAL A 3 0.55 17.74 24.58
C VAL A 3 1.86 17.37 23.90
N THR A 4 2.83 16.96 24.71
CA THR A 4 4.11 16.40 24.24
C THR A 4 3.79 15.21 23.36
N ALA A 5 4.29 15.25 22.12
CA ALA A 5 4.25 14.14 21.17
C ALA A 5 4.52 12.82 21.89
N SER A 6 3.61 11.86 21.76
CA SER A 6 3.92 10.49 22.17
C SER A 6 5.09 10.05 21.29
N PRO A 7 6.30 9.82 21.83
CA PRO A 7 7.38 9.31 21.01
C PRO A 7 6.93 7.96 20.48
N LEU A 8 7.03 7.76 19.17
CA LEU A 8 6.96 6.44 18.56
C LEU A 8 7.70 5.48 19.49
N THR A 9 6.98 4.50 20.05
CA THR A 9 7.52 3.58 21.06
C THR A 9 8.82 2.95 20.53
N PRO A 10 9.75 2.50 21.38
CA PRO A 10 10.99 1.82 20.94
C PRO A 10 10.74 0.68 19.94
N GLU A 11 9.57 0.05 20.03
CA GLU A 11 9.08 -0.95 19.09
C GLU A 11 8.86 -0.39 17.68
N PHE A 12 8.27 0.80 17.53
CA PHE A 12 8.09 1.44 16.21
C PHE A 12 9.41 1.90 15.60
N ASN A 13 10.37 2.37 16.41
CA ASN A 13 11.71 2.67 15.89
C ASN A 13 12.39 1.41 15.31
N THR A 14 12.21 0.27 15.96
CA THR A 14 12.71 -1.02 15.46
C THR A 14 11.99 -1.46 14.18
N LEU A 15 10.67 -1.22 14.09
CA LEU A 15 9.87 -1.51 12.90
C LEU A 15 10.28 -0.65 11.70
N LEU A 16 10.58 0.63 11.92
CA LEU A 16 10.88 1.61 10.89
C LEU A 16 12.35 1.60 10.43
N ALA A 17 13.29 1.08 11.24
CA ALA A 17 14.71 1.06 10.85
C ALA A 17 14.95 0.43 9.46
N PRO A 18 14.40 -0.75 9.10
CA PRO A 18 14.55 -1.30 7.76
C PRO A 18 13.88 -0.49 6.64
N ILE A 19 12.89 0.33 6.97
CA ILE A 19 12.23 1.23 6.01
C ILE A 19 13.13 2.45 5.77
N HIS A 20 13.71 3.02 6.83
CA HIS A 20 14.66 4.13 6.71
C HIS A 20 15.92 3.72 5.95
N ASP A 21 16.38 2.47 6.11
CA ASP A 21 17.52 1.94 5.35
C ASP A 21 17.17 1.69 3.87
N PHE A 22 15.91 1.41 3.56
CA PHE A 22 15.43 1.13 2.20
C PHE A 22 15.10 2.40 1.39
N LEU A 23 14.52 3.41 2.05
CA LEU A 23 14.17 4.69 1.43
C LEU A 23 15.41 5.58 1.30
N HIS A 24 15.59 6.19 0.12
CA HIS A 24 16.78 7.01 -0.15
C HIS A 24 16.67 8.45 0.39
N CYS A 25 15.50 8.84 0.91
CA CYS A 25 15.32 10.09 1.62
C CYS A 25 14.19 9.99 2.65
N ALA A 26 14.30 10.79 3.71
CA ALA A 26 13.16 11.05 4.60
C ALA A 26 12.12 11.93 3.90
N THR A 27 10.88 11.86 4.37
CA THR A 27 9.81 12.78 3.99
C THR A 27 10.23 14.21 4.36
N PRO A 28 10.12 15.18 3.42
CA PRO A 28 10.53 16.55 3.68
C PRO A 28 9.70 17.20 4.79
N GLU A 29 10.34 17.94 5.69
CA GLU A 29 9.65 18.69 6.77
C GLU A 29 8.57 19.63 6.22
N ALA A 30 8.80 20.23 5.04
CA ALA A 30 7.80 21.07 4.38
C ALA A 30 6.52 20.30 4.02
N TRP A 31 6.64 19.01 3.65
CA TRP A 31 5.47 18.16 3.42
C TRP A 31 4.73 17.87 4.72
N ILE A 32 5.45 17.58 5.82
CA ILE A 32 4.86 17.34 7.15
C ILE A 32 4.14 18.60 7.66
N ALA A 33 4.79 19.76 7.51
CA ALA A 33 4.25 21.06 7.91
C ALA A 33 2.96 21.41 7.16
N GLU A 34 2.85 21.03 5.89
CA GLU A 34 1.62 21.15 5.10
C GLU A 34 0.57 20.12 5.55
N ALA A 35 0.96 18.86 5.68
CA ALA A 35 0.09 17.74 6.01
C ALA A 35 -0.61 17.86 7.36
N ARG A 36 0.08 18.41 8.36
CA ARG A 36 -0.48 18.58 9.72
C ARG A 36 -1.49 19.75 9.82
N GLN A 37 -1.66 20.56 8.78
CA GLN A 37 -2.63 21.65 8.83
C GLN A 37 -4.05 21.09 8.86
N PRO A 38 -4.94 21.56 9.75
CA PRO A 38 -6.33 21.07 9.81
C PRO A 38 -7.08 21.18 8.47
N ALA A 39 -6.77 22.20 7.67
CA ALA A 39 -7.35 22.41 6.34
C ALA A 39 -6.96 21.32 5.32
N ARG A 40 -5.87 20.57 5.56
CA ARG A 40 -5.40 19.50 4.67
C ARG A 40 -5.93 18.13 5.03
N LEU A 41 -6.51 17.97 6.22
CA LEU A 41 -6.96 16.68 6.70
C LEU A 41 -7.99 16.02 5.78
N ALA A 42 -8.97 16.79 5.28
CA ALA A 42 -9.97 16.26 4.36
C ALA A 42 -9.34 15.71 3.07
N VAL A 43 -8.39 16.45 2.49
CA VAL A 43 -7.67 16.03 1.28
C VAL A 43 -6.82 14.78 1.55
N LEU A 44 -6.15 14.71 2.71
CA LEU A 44 -5.36 13.55 3.10
C LEU A 44 -6.21 12.30 3.25
N LEU A 45 -7.33 12.38 3.96
CA LEU A 45 -8.20 11.22 4.16
C LEU A 45 -8.80 10.71 2.85
N VAL A 46 -9.27 11.63 1.99
CA VAL A 46 -9.79 11.25 0.68
C VAL A 46 -8.69 10.63 -0.20
N ASP A 47 -7.49 11.21 -0.23
CA ASP A 47 -6.40 10.64 -1.03
C ASP A 47 -5.87 9.33 -0.44
N HIS A 48 -5.82 9.20 0.88
CA HIS A 48 -5.47 7.97 1.60
C HIS A 48 -6.45 6.85 1.22
N ALA A 49 -7.77 7.08 1.33
CA ALA A 49 -8.77 6.10 0.89
C ALA A 49 -8.57 5.72 -0.59
N ASN A 50 -8.30 6.70 -1.46
CA ASN A 50 -7.99 6.39 -2.85
C ASN A 50 -6.71 5.54 -3.00
N CYS A 51 -5.67 5.78 -2.20
CA CYS A 51 -4.44 4.98 -2.19
C CYS A 51 -4.70 3.53 -1.78
N GLU A 52 -5.45 3.29 -0.72
CA GLU A 52 -5.84 1.94 -0.29
C GLU A 52 -6.58 1.18 -1.40
N MET A 53 -7.57 1.83 -2.02
CA MET A 53 -8.29 1.26 -3.16
C MET A 53 -7.37 0.99 -4.36
N LYS A 54 -6.43 1.91 -4.66
CA LYS A 54 -5.46 1.74 -5.76
C LYS A 54 -4.48 0.60 -5.47
N ALA A 55 -4.07 0.39 -4.22
CA ALA A 55 -3.20 -0.71 -3.80
C ALA A 55 -3.92 -2.06 -4.02
N ALA A 56 -5.15 -2.20 -3.52
CA ALA A 56 -6.00 -3.37 -3.76
C ALA A 56 -6.19 -3.66 -5.26
N MET A 57 -6.52 -2.63 -6.06
CA MET A 57 -6.70 -2.76 -7.51
C MET A 57 -5.41 -3.16 -8.23
N SER A 58 -4.27 -2.63 -7.80
CA SER A 58 -2.96 -2.93 -8.39
C SER A 58 -2.57 -4.38 -8.11
N ALA A 59 -2.70 -4.83 -6.87
CA ALA A 59 -2.46 -6.21 -6.48
C ALA A 59 -3.42 -7.19 -7.19
N HIS A 60 -4.71 -6.83 -7.30
CA HIS A 60 -5.68 -7.61 -8.08
C HIS A 60 -5.26 -7.77 -9.54
N SER A 61 -4.78 -6.69 -10.17
CA SER A 61 -4.27 -6.71 -11.54
C SER A 61 -3.03 -7.60 -11.69
N LEU A 62 -2.10 -7.55 -10.72
CA LEU A 62 -0.92 -8.42 -10.69
C LEU A 62 -1.33 -9.90 -10.58
N VAL A 63 -2.22 -10.23 -9.65
CA VAL A 63 -2.76 -11.58 -9.49
C VAL A 63 -3.39 -12.07 -10.78
N ARG A 64 -4.29 -11.28 -11.36
CA ARG A 64 -4.97 -11.61 -12.61
C ARG A 64 -3.99 -11.86 -13.75
N ARG A 65 -2.93 -11.06 -13.84
CA ARG A 65 -2.01 -11.12 -14.97
C ARG A 65 -0.98 -12.25 -14.83
N TYR A 66 -0.45 -12.46 -13.62
CA TYR A 66 0.77 -13.24 -13.40
C TYR A 66 0.58 -14.50 -12.55
N CYS A 67 -0.49 -14.57 -11.75
CA CYS A 67 -0.74 -15.73 -10.90
C CYS A 67 -1.78 -16.69 -11.48
N LEU A 68 -2.54 -16.25 -12.49
CA LEU A 68 -3.56 -17.06 -13.16
C LEU A 68 -3.27 -17.25 -14.66
N PRO A 69 -3.38 -18.49 -15.19
CA PRO A 69 -3.41 -18.76 -16.62
C PRO A 69 -4.47 -17.92 -17.34
N ARG A 70 -4.21 -17.55 -18.61
CA ARG A 70 -5.07 -16.63 -19.38
C ARG A 70 -6.55 -17.05 -19.41
N ASP A 71 -6.81 -18.35 -19.56
CA ASP A 71 -8.13 -18.98 -19.58
C ASP A 71 -8.82 -19.00 -18.21
N LYS A 72 -8.05 -18.92 -17.12
CA LYS A 72 -8.52 -18.90 -15.73
C LYS A 72 -8.68 -17.50 -15.13
N ARG A 73 -8.26 -16.43 -15.82
CA ARG A 73 -8.35 -15.04 -15.32
C ARG A 73 -9.77 -14.58 -14.97
N LYS A 74 -10.78 -15.15 -15.62
CA LYS A 74 -12.21 -14.90 -15.36
C LYS A 74 -12.69 -15.45 -14.03
N LEU A 75 -11.95 -16.40 -13.46
CA LEU A 75 -12.28 -17.00 -12.17
C LEU A 75 -11.93 -16.03 -11.03
N LEU A 76 -10.97 -15.11 -11.23
CA LEU A 76 -10.61 -14.14 -10.20
C LEU A 76 -11.84 -13.33 -9.77
N PRO A 77 -12.22 -13.35 -8.49
CA PRO A 77 -13.39 -12.61 -8.01
C PRO A 77 -13.27 -11.11 -8.24
N ASN A 78 -14.41 -10.43 -8.27
CA ASN A 78 -14.42 -8.96 -8.20
C ASN A 78 -13.95 -8.48 -6.81
N LEU A 79 -13.65 -7.18 -6.68
CA LEU A 79 -13.20 -6.62 -5.40
C LEU A 79 -14.26 -6.74 -4.29
N ASP A 80 -15.56 -6.68 -4.63
CA ASP A 80 -16.65 -6.84 -3.66
C ASP A 80 -16.63 -8.20 -2.95
N PHE A 81 -16.17 -9.25 -3.64
CA PHE A 81 -16.00 -10.55 -3.02
C PHE A 81 -14.91 -10.57 -1.94
N TYR A 82 -13.83 -9.81 -2.11
CA TYR A 82 -12.75 -9.79 -1.11
C TYR A 82 -13.19 -9.10 0.18
N LYS A 83 -14.03 -8.06 0.08
CA LYS A 83 -14.64 -7.38 1.24
C LYS A 83 -15.49 -8.30 2.12
N SER A 84 -16.12 -9.32 1.53
CA SER A 84 -17.01 -10.23 2.29
C SER A 84 -16.27 -11.39 2.98
N LEU A 85 -14.98 -11.57 2.71
CA LEU A 85 -14.18 -12.66 3.29
C LEU A 85 -13.69 -12.36 4.72
N ASP A 86 -13.61 -11.09 5.12
CA ASP A 86 -13.16 -10.67 6.47
C ASP A 86 -14.11 -11.12 7.60
N ALA A 87 -15.31 -11.60 7.27
CA ALA A 87 -16.24 -12.17 8.23
C ALA A 87 -15.84 -13.57 8.74
N LEU A 88 -14.72 -14.14 8.28
CA LEU A 88 -14.34 -15.53 8.58
C LEU A 88 -13.06 -15.57 9.43
N PRO A 89 -13.06 -16.29 10.59
CA PRO A 89 -11.95 -16.25 11.53
C PRO A 89 -10.66 -16.88 10.98
N GLU A 90 -9.55 -16.41 11.54
CA GLU A 90 -8.17 -16.66 11.17
C GLU A 90 -7.77 -18.11 10.80
N LYS A 91 -6.79 -18.16 9.87
CA LYS A 91 -5.91 -19.28 9.52
C LYS A 91 -6.57 -20.52 8.89
N GLY A 92 -6.40 -20.62 7.57
CA GLY A 92 -6.21 -21.89 6.87
C GLY A 92 -7.42 -22.81 6.69
N GLU A 93 -8.48 -22.69 7.50
CA GLU A 93 -9.64 -23.60 7.41
C GLU A 93 -10.75 -23.10 6.46
N VAL A 94 -10.77 -21.80 6.16
CA VAL A 94 -11.82 -21.15 5.36
C VAL A 94 -11.74 -21.44 3.86
N LEU A 95 -10.57 -21.87 3.37
CA LEU A 95 -10.40 -22.28 1.97
C LEU A 95 -11.33 -23.45 1.56
N GLY A 96 -11.89 -24.18 2.54
CA GLY A 96 -12.70 -25.36 2.27
C GLY A 96 -14.22 -25.17 2.27
N LYS A 97 -14.81 -24.39 3.20
CA LYS A 97 -16.24 -24.56 3.50
C LYS A 97 -16.90 -23.32 4.10
N GLN A 98 -17.36 -22.42 3.23
CA GLN A 98 -18.78 -22.04 3.09
C GLN A 98 -18.89 -20.81 2.20
N THR A 99 -19.92 -20.82 1.35
CA THR A 99 -20.33 -19.72 0.45
C THR A 99 -19.59 -19.59 -0.87
N LEU A 100 -19.23 -20.71 -1.51
CA LEU A 100 -18.72 -20.70 -2.88
C LEU A 100 -19.77 -21.31 -3.82
N LEU A 101 -20.44 -20.45 -4.59
CA LEU A 101 -20.99 -20.81 -5.89
C LEU A 101 -19.88 -21.52 -6.69
N GLY A 102 -20.25 -22.51 -7.51
CA GLY A 102 -19.33 -23.55 -8.02
C GLY A 102 -18.05 -23.07 -8.72
N ASP A 103 -18.03 -21.87 -9.29
CA ASP A 103 -16.84 -21.31 -9.95
C ASP A 103 -15.77 -20.79 -8.96
N ASN A 104 -16.18 -20.32 -7.76
CA ASN A 104 -15.22 -19.72 -6.83
C ASN A 104 -14.33 -20.79 -6.15
N ARG A 105 -14.81 -22.03 -5.93
CA ARG A 105 -13.97 -23.14 -5.40
C ARG A 105 -12.74 -23.40 -6.26
N ARG A 106 -12.91 -23.35 -7.58
CA ARG A 106 -11.81 -23.60 -8.53
C ARG A 106 -10.74 -22.52 -8.50
N VAL A 107 -11.09 -21.29 -8.11
CA VAL A 107 -10.11 -20.22 -7.85
C VAL A 107 -9.24 -20.63 -6.67
N PHE A 108 -9.86 -20.98 -5.55
CA PHE A 108 -9.15 -21.29 -4.31
C PHE A 108 -8.27 -22.53 -4.41
N ASP A 109 -8.69 -23.55 -5.17
CA ASP A 109 -7.84 -24.71 -5.46
C ASP A 109 -6.60 -24.34 -6.28
N GLU A 110 -6.67 -23.31 -7.12
CA GLU A 110 -5.52 -22.79 -7.88
C GLU A 110 -4.69 -21.79 -7.03
N LEU A 111 -5.34 -20.99 -6.17
CA LEU A 111 -4.68 -20.11 -5.19
C LEU A 111 -3.76 -20.94 -4.27
N ALA A 112 -4.26 -22.08 -3.75
CA ALA A 112 -3.52 -22.95 -2.84
C ALA A 112 -2.28 -23.62 -3.47
N LYS A 113 -2.15 -23.61 -4.81
CA LYS A 113 -0.99 -24.15 -5.52
C LYS A 113 0.13 -23.12 -5.71
N ASN A 114 -0.11 -21.85 -5.34
CA ASN A 114 0.81 -20.75 -5.57
C ASN A 114 0.89 -19.84 -4.33
N ASP A 115 1.96 -19.99 -3.54
CA ASP A 115 2.14 -19.23 -2.29
C ASP A 115 2.14 -17.71 -2.49
N LEU A 116 2.65 -17.24 -3.62
CA LEU A 116 2.63 -15.83 -4.02
C LEU A 116 1.20 -15.32 -4.19
N LEU A 117 0.35 -16.13 -4.81
CA LEU A 117 -1.04 -15.80 -5.07
C LEU A 117 -1.83 -15.70 -3.75
N VAL A 118 -1.50 -16.53 -2.76
CA VAL A 118 -2.03 -16.41 -1.40
C VAL A 118 -1.60 -15.09 -0.73
N LYS A 119 -0.31 -14.72 -0.81
CA LYS A 119 0.18 -13.45 -0.24
C LYS A 119 -0.49 -12.23 -0.87
N MET A 120 -0.62 -12.22 -2.19
CA MET A 120 -1.25 -11.11 -2.91
C MET A 120 -2.75 -10.99 -2.63
N VAL A 121 -3.47 -12.11 -2.48
CA VAL A 121 -4.88 -12.08 -2.06
C VAL A 121 -5.03 -11.50 -0.66
N ARG A 122 -4.17 -11.89 0.28
CA ARG A 122 -4.19 -11.33 1.63
C ARG A 122 -3.92 -9.83 1.63
N LEU A 123 -2.95 -9.37 0.83
CA LEU A 123 -2.68 -7.96 0.64
C LEU A 123 -3.95 -7.24 0.14
N ILE A 124 -4.61 -7.73 -0.92
CA ILE A 124 -5.85 -7.14 -1.44
C ILE A 124 -6.92 -6.99 -0.35
N GLN A 125 -7.08 -8.01 0.51
CA GLN A 125 -8.06 -7.96 1.60
C GLN A 125 -7.68 -6.90 2.64
N GLU A 126 -6.42 -6.88 3.06
CA GLU A 126 -5.92 -5.91 4.04
C GLU A 126 -6.08 -4.47 3.55
N GLU A 127 -5.77 -4.15 2.29
CA GLU A 127 -5.97 -2.78 1.76
C GLU A 127 -7.45 -2.42 1.62
N LEU A 128 -8.31 -3.38 1.29
CA LEU A 128 -9.76 -3.12 1.27
C LEU A 128 -10.30 -2.87 2.69
N HIS A 129 -9.75 -3.55 3.70
CA HIS A 129 -10.08 -3.29 5.09
C HIS A 129 -9.59 -1.90 5.53
N HIS A 130 -8.34 -1.53 5.20
CA HIS A 130 -7.83 -0.18 5.46
C HIS A 130 -8.71 0.88 4.78
N PHE A 131 -9.09 0.66 3.52
CA PHE A 131 -10.00 1.55 2.78
C PHE A 131 -11.32 1.77 3.54
N GLU A 132 -11.96 0.69 4.01
CA GLU A 132 -13.20 0.76 4.78
C GLU A 132 -13.03 1.54 6.09
N GLN A 133 -11.93 1.31 6.83
CA GLN A 133 -11.60 2.06 8.04
C GLN A 133 -11.44 3.56 7.76
N VAL A 134 -10.79 3.94 6.65
CA VAL A 134 -10.67 5.35 6.26
C VAL A 134 -12.05 5.94 5.95
N LEU A 135 -12.94 5.21 5.27
CA LEU A 135 -14.30 5.67 5.00
C LEU A 135 -15.12 5.90 6.28
N GLU A 136 -14.98 5.02 7.27
CA GLU A 136 -15.63 5.16 8.57
C GLU A 136 -15.17 6.43 9.29
N ILE A 137 -13.85 6.67 9.31
CA ILE A 137 -13.24 7.88 9.89
C ILE A 137 -13.72 9.13 9.15
N MET A 138 -13.75 9.10 7.81
CA MET A 138 -14.26 10.20 6.99
C MET A 138 -15.72 10.51 7.31
N ALA A 139 -16.57 9.47 7.42
CA ALA A 139 -17.99 9.61 7.75
C ALA A 139 -18.18 10.23 9.14
N ALA A 140 -17.46 9.73 10.15
CA ALA A 140 -17.48 10.29 11.52
C ALA A 140 -17.08 11.77 11.55
N ARG A 141 -16.16 12.17 10.68
CA ARG A 141 -15.63 13.54 10.56
C ARG A 141 -16.39 14.41 9.55
N LYS A 142 -17.46 13.88 8.94
CA LYS A 142 -18.26 14.56 7.90
C LYS A 142 -17.41 15.04 6.71
N VAL A 143 -16.34 14.31 6.40
CA VAL A 143 -15.53 14.54 5.21
C VAL A 143 -16.20 13.82 4.03
N PRO A 144 -16.70 14.55 3.02
CA PRO A 144 -17.31 13.91 1.87
C PRO A 144 -16.24 13.17 1.06
N TYR A 145 -16.60 11.99 0.55
CA TYR A 145 -15.80 11.32 -0.44
C TYR A 145 -15.93 12.05 -1.77
N ASP A 146 -14.83 12.60 -2.28
CA ASP A 146 -14.79 13.32 -3.56
C ASP A 146 -13.68 12.77 -4.45
N THR A 147 -13.80 13.04 -5.75
CA THR A 147 -12.79 12.69 -6.74
C THR A 147 -11.58 13.61 -6.60
N LEU A 148 -10.44 13.03 -6.22
CA LEU A 148 -9.15 13.70 -6.29
C LEU A 148 -8.34 13.19 -7.47
N SER A 149 -7.70 14.09 -8.19
CA SER A 149 -6.68 13.70 -9.17
C SER A 149 -5.52 12.99 -8.46
N ALA A 150 -5.02 11.89 -9.04
CA ALA A 150 -3.87 11.20 -8.50
C ALA A 150 -2.62 12.09 -8.53
N SER A 151 -1.72 11.91 -7.57
CA SER A 151 -0.38 12.53 -7.61
C SER A 151 0.45 11.99 -8.79
N ARG A 152 1.54 12.68 -9.11
CA ARG A 152 2.51 12.20 -10.10
C ARG A 152 3.33 10.99 -9.65
N TYR A 153 3.31 10.63 -8.36
CA TYR A 153 4.24 9.70 -7.73
C TYR A 153 4.25 8.32 -8.39
N ALA A 154 3.16 7.57 -8.27
CA ALA A 154 3.07 6.22 -8.83
C ALA A 154 3.25 6.22 -10.36
N LYS A 155 2.70 7.23 -11.05
CA LYS A 155 2.87 7.40 -12.50
C LYS A 155 4.34 7.63 -12.89
N GLY A 156 5.08 8.43 -12.11
CA GLY A 156 6.49 8.70 -12.30
C GLY A 156 7.32 7.43 -12.19
N LEU A 157 7.10 6.63 -11.14
CA LEU A 157 7.76 5.34 -10.97
C LEU A 157 7.42 4.36 -12.10
N LEU A 158 6.13 4.25 -12.45
CA LEU A 158 5.65 3.35 -13.51
C LEU A 158 6.23 3.69 -14.90
N ALA A 159 6.67 4.93 -15.13
CA ALA A 159 7.28 5.34 -16.40
C ALA A 159 8.61 4.63 -16.67
N HIS A 160 9.28 4.10 -15.64
CA HIS A 160 10.56 3.41 -15.77
C HIS A 160 10.43 1.89 -15.91
N VAL A 161 9.21 1.35 -15.89
CA VAL A 161 8.96 -0.09 -15.96
C VAL A 161 9.44 -0.65 -17.31
N ARG A 162 10.26 -1.70 -17.26
CA ARG A 162 10.72 -2.45 -18.44
C ARG A 162 9.55 -3.08 -19.18
N THR A 163 9.69 -3.23 -20.50
CA THR A 163 8.60 -3.65 -21.40
C THR A 163 8.52 -5.16 -21.66
N HIS A 164 9.56 -5.92 -21.27
CA HIS A 164 9.64 -7.37 -21.47
C HIS A 164 9.50 -8.13 -20.14
N GLU A 165 8.97 -9.33 -20.19
CA GLU A 165 8.85 -10.23 -19.03
C GLU A 165 10.13 -11.07 -18.88
N PRO A 166 10.55 -11.45 -17.64
CA PRO A 166 9.91 -11.17 -16.35
C PRO A 166 10.29 -9.81 -15.73
N ALA A 167 11.18 -9.05 -16.39
CA ALA A 167 11.66 -7.75 -15.91
C ALA A 167 10.52 -6.76 -15.57
N ALA A 168 9.44 -6.76 -16.35
CA ALA A 168 8.29 -5.89 -16.17
C ALA A 168 7.48 -6.16 -14.90
N ILE A 169 7.35 -7.42 -14.46
CA ILE A 169 6.70 -7.74 -13.18
C ILE A 169 7.63 -7.43 -12.02
N VAL A 170 8.92 -7.75 -12.12
CA VAL A 170 9.93 -7.44 -11.09
C VAL A 170 9.92 -5.95 -10.78
N ASP A 171 9.90 -5.09 -11.81
CA ASP A 171 9.83 -3.64 -11.64
C ASP A 171 8.56 -3.19 -10.92
N ARG A 172 7.40 -3.77 -11.26
CA ARG A 172 6.13 -3.43 -10.60
C ARG A 172 6.10 -3.83 -9.14
N LEU A 173 6.71 -4.96 -8.80
CA LEU A 173 6.82 -5.43 -7.42
C LEU A 173 7.77 -4.52 -6.62
N ILE A 174 8.92 -4.11 -7.19
CA ILE A 174 9.82 -3.13 -6.55
C ILE A 174 9.11 -1.79 -6.35
N ILE A 175 8.34 -1.32 -7.32
CA ILE A 175 7.55 -0.09 -7.18
C ILE A 175 6.52 -0.23 -6.04
N GLY A 176 5.83 -1.38 -5.95
CA GLY A 176 4.94 -1.69 -4.82
C GLY A 176 5.67 -1.56 -3.48
N ALA A 177 6.85 -2.18 -3.36
CA ALA A 177 7.68 -2.08 -2.16
C ALA A 177 8.01 -0.63 -1.77
N TYR A 178 8.35 0.24 -2.74
CA TYR A 178 8.58 1.67 -2.49
C TYR A 178 7.34 2.45 -2.09
N ILE A 179 6.16 2.12 -2.65
CA ILE A 179 4.90 2.75 -2.26
C ILE A 179 4.60 2.43 -0.80
N GLU A 180 4.61 1.15 -0.39
CA GLU A 180 4.27 0.76 0.99
C GLU A 180 5.31 1.25 2.00
N ALA A 181 6.60 1.20 1.64
CA ALA A 181 7.65 1.73 2.51
C ALA A 181 7.49 3.24 2.75
N ARG A 182 7.17 4.01 1.70
CA ARG A 182 6.92 5.45 1.83
C ARG A 182 5.62 5.73 2.59
N SER A 183 4.57 4.94 2.37
CA SER A 183 3.31 5.04 3.13
C SER A 183 3.57 4.86 4.63
N CYS A 184 4.28 3.79 5.00
CA CYS A 184 4.67 3.50 6.38
C CYS A 184 5.43 4.66 7.02
N GLU A 185 6.44 5.19 6.33
CA GLU A 185 7.26 6.29 6.84
C GLU A 185 6.45 7.59 7.01
N ARG A 186 5.55 7.92 6.08
CA ARG A 186 4.68 9.09 6.18
C ARG A 186 3.63 8.95 7.28
N PHE A 187 3.03 7.77 7.45
CA PHE A 187 2.12 7.52 8.58
C PHE A 187 2.84 7.74 9.91
N ALA A 188 4.04 7.19 10.07
CA ALA A 188 4.83 7.31 11.28
C ALA A 188 5.21 8.77 11.59
N GLN A 189 5.60 9.54 10.58
CA GLN A 189 5.99 10.94 10.77
C GLN A 189 4.80 11.88 10.99
N LEU A 190 3.64 11.59 10.40
CA LEU A 190 2.47 12.44 10.53
C LEU A 190 1.69 12.16 11.83
N ALA A 191 1.63 10.90 12.27
CA ALA A 191 0.82 10.48 13.42
C ALA A 191 1.03 11.28 14.72
N PRO A 192 2.24 11.76 15.10
CA PRO A 192 2.43 12.59 16.30
C PRO A 192 1.78 13.97 16.25
N PHE A 193 1.40 14.45 15.06
CA PHE A 193 0.77 15.76 14.85
C PHE A 193 -0.74 15.70 14.70
N LEU A 194 -1.32 14.49 14.65
CA LEU A 194 -2.76 14.29 14.49
C LEU A 194 -3.45 14.20 15.85
N ASP A 195 -4.76 14.33 15.85
CA ASP A 195 -5.56 14.01 17.03
C ASP A 195 -5.45 12.52 17.41
N GLU A 196 -5.90 12.20 18.62
CA GLU A 196 -5.70 10.90 19.23
C GLU A 196 -6.28 9.73 18.41
N GLU A 197 -7.45 9.91 17.78
CA GLU A 197 -8.09 8.87 16.97
C GLU A 197 -7.26 8.57 15.72
N LEU A 198 -6.90 9.61 14.96
CA LEU A 198 -6.11 9.45 13.73
C LEU A 198 -4.68 9.00 14.00
N SER A 199 -4.08 9.50 15.08
CA SER A 199 -2.74 9.08 15.49
C SER A 199 -2.71 7.57 15.75
N ARG A 200 -3.67 7.05 16.54
CA ARG A 200 -3.79 5.61 16.79
C ARG A 200 -4.05 4.82 15.51
N PHE A 201 -4.92 5.32 14.62
CA PHE A 201 -5.21 4.68 13.35
C PHE A 201 -3.95 4.58 12.48
N TYR A 202 -3.24 5.68 12.22
CA TYR A 202 -2.02 5.68 11.39
C TYR A 202 -0.92 4.83 12.00
N VAL A 203 -0.78 4.82 13.33
CA VAL A 203 0.14 3.93 14.03
C VAL A 203 -0.23 2.46 13.87
N SER A 204 -1.53 2.13 13.83
CA SER A 204 -2.01 0.75 13.65
C SER A 204 -1.67 0.19 12.26
N LEU A 205 -1.60 1.03 11.23
CA LEU A 205 -1.25 0.66 9.86
C LEU A 205 0.24 0.30 9.70
N LEU A 206 1.13 0.81 10.55
CA LEU A 206 2.58 0.68 10.33
C LEU A 206 3.05 -0.77 10.17
N ARG A 207 2.44 -1.72 10.89
CA ARG A 207 2.83 -3.13 10.82
C ARG A 207 2.40 -3.80 9.52
N SER A 208 1.20 -3.51 9.01
CA SER A 208 0.74 -4.06 7.73
C SER A 208 1.60 -3.50 6.61
N GLU A 209 1.80 -2.19 6.57
CA GLU A 209 2.63 -1.49 5.58
C GLU A 209 4.07 -2.03 5.54
N ALA A 210 4.73 -2.16 6.70
CA ALA A 210 6.08 -2.69 6.79
C ALA A 210 6.18 -4.15 6.33
N ARG A 211 5.09 -4.94 6.48
CA ARG A 211 5.01 -6.30 5.99
C ARG A 211 4.76 -6.32 4.48
N HIS A 212 3.84 -5.50 3.96
CA HIS A 212 3.54 -5.42 2.53
C HIS A 212 4.78 -5.02 1.71
N TYR A 213 5.53 -4.02 2.18
CA TYR A 213 6.84 -3.66 1.61
C TYR A 213 7.75 -4.88 1.47
N ARG A 214 7.91 -5.67 2.54
CA ARG A 214 8.77 -6.86 2.54
C ARG A 214 8.24 -7.95 1.63
N ASP A 215 6.93 -8.17 1.63
CA ASP A 215 6.28 -9.16 0.78
C ASP A 215 6.50 -8.81 -0.71
N TYR A 216 6.34 -7.54 -1.10
CA TYR A 216 6.65 -7.09 -2.45
C TYR A 216 8.12 -7.35 -2.84
N LEU A 217 9.09 -7.06 -1.98
CA LEU A 217 10.50 -7.33 -2.26
C LEU A 217 10.81 -8.82 -2.37
N VAL A 218 10.25 -9.65 -1.49
CA VAL A 218 10.42 -11.11 -1.56
C VAL A 218 9.90 -11.62 -2.90
N LEU A 219 8.71 -11.19 -3.30
CA LEU A 219 8.11 -11.59 -4.56
C LEU A 219 8.91 -11.08 -5.77
N ALA A 220 9.46 -9.87 -5.71
CA ALA A 220 10.33 -9.36 -6.76
C ALA A 220 11.56 -10.24 -6.95
N ARG A 221 12.20 -10.69 -5.86
CA ARG A 221 13.36 -11.60 -5.89
C ARG A 221 12.97 -12.98 -6.45
N ASP A 222 11.85 -13.52 -5.99
CA ASP A 222 11.36 -14.83 -6.44
C ASP A 222 11.09 -14.84 -7.95
N TYR A 223 10.54 -13.75 -8.50
CA TYR A 223 10.30 -13.62 -9.94
C TYR A 223 11.54 -13.33 -10.78
N ALA A 224 12.52 -12.61 -10.23
CA ALA A 224 13.74 -12.29 -10.95
C ALA A 224 14.62 -13.53 -11.16
N GLY A 225 14.73 -14.38 -10.14
CA GLY A 225 15.69 -15.50 -10.15
C GLY A 225 17.16 -15.08 -10.11
N GLU A 226 17.41 -13.77 -9.99
CA GLU A 226 18.72 -13.12 -9.90
C GLU A 226 18.65 -11.95 -8.90
N SER A 227 19.78 -11.29 -8.62
CA SER A 227 19.77 -10.10 -7.76
C SER A 227 18.94 -8.98 -8.38
N ILE A 228 18.17 -8.29 -7.54
CA ILE A 228 17.38 -7.12 -7.90
C ILE A 228 17.99 -5.83 -7.33
N ASP A 229 19.15 -5.88 -6.68
CA ASP A 229 19.66 -4.79 -5.85
C ASP A 229 19.91 -3.52 -6.66
N ASP A 230 20.54 -3.64 -7.84
CA ASP A 230 20.74 -2.51 -8.76
C ASP A 230 19.40 -1.90 -9.18
N ARG A 231 18.37 -2.74 -9.34
CA ARG A 231 17.06 -2.28 -9.77
C ARG A 231 16.29 -1.62 -8.65
N VAL A 232 16.43 -2.13 -7.42
CA VAL A 232 15.94 -1.49 -6.20
C VAL A 232 16.59 -0.13 -6.05
N ALA A 233 17.92 -0.04 -6.09
CA ALA A 233 18.66 1.22 -5.97
C ALA A 233 18.23 2.25 -7.03
N PHE A 234 18.08 1.82 -8.29
CA PHE A 234 17.56 2.66 -9.35
C PHE A 234 16.18 3.26 -9.01
N PHE A 235 15.23 2.43 -8.54
CA PHE A 235 13.90 2.93 -8.19
C PHE A 235 13.92 3.81 -6.94
N GLY A 236 14.82 3.55 -5.99
CA GLY A 236 15.02 4.42 -4.83
C GLY A 236 15.48 5.83 -5.21
N GLU A 237 16.35 5.95 -6.22
CA GLU A 237 16.73 7.26 -6.77
C GLU A 237 15.54 7.98 -7.43
N GLN A 238 14.74 7.26 -8.23
CA GLN A 238 13.55 7.85 -8.87
C GLN A 238 12.48 8.26 -7.83
N GLU A 239 12.28 7.43 -6.81
CA GLU A 239 11.36 7.69 -5.70
C GLU A 239 11.78 8.92 -4.90
N ALA A 240 13.05 8.98 -4.49
CA ALA A 240 13.57 10.13 -3.75
C ALA A 240 13.46 11.42 -4.56
N ALA A 241 13.75 11.38 -5.86
CA ALA A 241 13.58 12.54 -6.74
C ALA A 241 12.12 13.03 -6.78
N LEU A 242 11.14 12.12 -6.81
CA LEU A 242 9.71 12.47 -6.78
C LEU A 242 9.28 13.09 -5.44
N ILE A 243 9.79 12.55 -4.32
CA ILE A 243 9.49 13.01 -2.96
C ILE A 243 10.12 14.38 -2.66
N GLN A 244 11.33 14.63 -3.16
CA GLN A 244 12.06 15.87 -2.89
C GLN A 244 11.72 17.01 -3.86
N ALA A 245 11.22 16.70 -5.06
CA ALA A 245 10.90 17.72 -6.04
C ALA A 245 9.66 18.54 -5.64
N PRO A 246 9.61 19.85 -5.97
CA PRO A 246 8.42 20.68 -5.77
C PRO A 246 7.18 20.10 -6.46
N ASP A 247 6.02 20.22 -5.83
CA ASP A 247 4.74 19.67 -6.28
C ASP A 247 3.60 20.63 -5.93
N SER A 248 2.85 21.07 -6.96
CA SER A 248 1.70 21.95 -6.80
C SER A 248 0.45 21.20 -6.32
N LEU A 249 0.44 19.87 -6.38
CA LEU A 249 -0.66 19.03 -5.92
C LEU A 249 -0.31 18.38 -4.60
N PHE A 250 -0.95 18.81 -3.52
CA PHE A 250 -0.79 18.17 -2.23
C PHE A 250 -1.57 16.84 -2.15
N ARG A 251 -0.84 15.75 -1.94
CA ARG A 251 -1.34 14.36 -1.87
C ARG A 251 -0.53 13.55 -0.87
N PHE A 252 -1.04 12.40 -0.47
CA PHE A 252 -0.39 11.51 0.48
C PHE A 252 1.01 11.07 0.02
N HIS A 253 1.24 10.91 -1.29
CA HIS A 253 2.56 10.65 -1.88
C HIS A 253 3.12 11.82 -2.72
N SER A 254 2.64 13.07 -2.54
CA SER A 254 3.18 14.21 -3.31
C SER A 254 4.61 14.57 -2.90
N GLY A 255 5.31 15.32 -3.75
CA GLY A 255 6.59 15.94 -3.43
C GLY A 255 6.45 17.12 -2.46
N VAL A 256 7.48 17.99 -2.42
CA VAL A 256 7.51 19.19 -1.57
C VAL A 256 6.42 20.17 -2.01
N PRO A 257 5.46 20.56 -1.14
CA PRO A 257 4.41 21.51 -1.50
C PRO A 257 5.00 22.84 -2.02
N ALA A 258 4.47 23.34 -3.15
CA ALA A 258 4.90 24.56 -3.83
C ALA A 258 3.77 25.60 -3.95
#